data_AF-A0A0B6ZIF9-F1
#
_entry.id   AF-A0A0B6ZIF9-F1
#
_cell.length_a   1.000
_cell.length_b   1.000
_cell.length_c   1.000
_cell.angle_alpha   90.00
_cell.angle_beta   90.00
_cell.angle_gamma   90.00
#
_symmetry.space_group_name_H-M   'P 1'
#
loop_
_entity.id
_entity.type
_entity.pdbx_description
1 polymer ?
#
loop_
_entity_poly.entity_id
_entity_poly.type
_entity_poly.pdbx_seq_one_letter_code
_entity_poly.pdbx_strand_id
1 'polypeptide(L)'
;MNSLEGLYQKVTGKELKYTALIGKPSEITYHHADFLLSQQAKLMGVDHIKTIYCIGDNPETDIYGGNLYNRYLQRRKHLNGHKQDKKVRVAATTLKADADFLDEESDEGDLEDTQMFQRDSGANLHVIRSLEEDTLGMEKASCCESILVCTGVFKTTTNFVSFASNRMSSHNHRDFVIDPTLTTPNHVVPNVLEAVKLVFEKEEFS
;
A
#
# COMPACT_ATOMS: atom_id res chain seq x y z
N MET A 1 20.20 3.92 15.47
CA MET A 1 21.00 4.44 14.35
C MET A 1 21.54 3.26 13.59
N ASN A 2 21.21 3.13 12.30
CA ASN A 2 21.64 1.99 11.50
C ASN A 2 23.16 2.06 11.29
N SER A 3 23.82 0.90 11.13
CA SER A 3 25.29 0.80 11.10
C SER A 3 25.91 1.66 9.99
N LEU A 4 25.29 1.69 8.81
CA LEU A 4 25.72 2.51 7.67
C LEU A 4 25.55 4.02 7.93
N GLU A 5 24.42 4.43 8.51
CA GLU A 5 24.16 5.85 8.83
C GLU A 5 25.18 6.37 9.83
N GLY A 6 25.44 5.60 10.89
CA GLY A 6 26.43 5.95 11.91
C GLY A 6 27.84 6.01 11.34
N LEU A 7 28.21 5.07 10.45
CA LEU A 7 29.51 5.07 9.80
C LEU A 7 29.67 6.27 8.84
N TYR A 8 28.67 6.52 8.00
CA TYR A 8 28.68 7.64 7.05
C TYR A 8 28.81 8.98 7.78
N GLN A 9 28.06 9.18 8.86
CA GLN A 9 28.16 10.38 9.67
C GLN A 9 29.53 10.52 10.34
N LYS A 10 30.08 9.42 10.86
CA LYS A 10 31.41 9.42 11.49
C LYS A 10 32.53 9.77 10.51
N VAL A 11 32.46 9.29 9.27
CA VAL A 11 33.50 9.49 8.25
C VAL A 11 33.36 10.85 7.54
N THR A 12 32.13 11.29 7.25
CA THR A 12 31.90 12.48 6.41
C THR A 12 31.47 13.71 7.19
N GLY A 13 31.04 13.57 8.44
CA GLY A 13 30.39 14.62 9.23
C GLY A 13 28.98 15.00 8.75
N LYS A 14 28.44 14.32 7.72
CA LYS A 14 27.14 14.61 7.12
C LYS A 14 26.13 13.53 7.47
N GLU A 15 24.86 13.92 7.54
CA GLU A 15 23.76 12.97 7.63
C GLU A 15 23.54 12.27 6.27
N LEU A 16 23.36 10.96 6.29
CA LEU A 16 23.03 10.20 5.08
C LEU A 16 21.58 10.51 4.69
N LYS A 17 21.39 11.06 3.49
CA LYS A 17 20.07 11.38 2.93
C LYS A 17 19.65 10.29 1.97
N TYR A 18 18.50 9.69 2.23
CA TYR A 18 17.88 8.72 1.34
C TYR A 18 17.03 9.45 0.31
N THR A 19 17.21 9.13 -0.96
CA THR A 19 16.43 9.71 -2.06
C THR A 19 15.23 8.85 -2.44
N ALA A 20 15.24 7.57 -2.06
CA ALA A 20 14.09 6.69 -2.16
C ALA A 20 14.27 5.56 -1.16
N LEU A 21 13.18 5.13 -0.55
CA LEU A 21 13.14 3.91 0.26
C LEU A 21 12.39 2.87 -0.56
N ILE A 22 13.12 1.84 -0.99
CA ILE A 22 12.60 0.76 -1.84
C ILE A 22 12.68 -0.55 -1.05
N GLY A 23 11.76 -1.47 -1.36
CA GLY A 23 11.59 -2.72 -0.64
C GLY A 23 10.43 -2.64 0.35
N LYS A 24 9.98 -3.79 0.83
CA LYS A 24 8.94 -3.87 1.86
C LYS A 24 9.42 -3.17 3.13
N PRO A 25 8.57 -2.39 3.83
CA PRO A 25 7.13 -2.17 3.61
C PRO A 25 6.75 -1.02 2.65
N SER A 26 7.67 -0.41 1.91
CA SER A 26 7.39 0.79 1.11
C SER A 26 6.35 0.54 0.00
N GLU A 27 5.41 1.48 -0.13
CA GLU A 27 4.28 1.43 -1.06
C GLU A 27 4.74 1.26 -2.52
N ILE A 28 5.85 1.91 -2.91
CA ILE A 28 6.41 1.83 -4.27
C ILE A 28 6.66 0.38 -4.71
N THR A 29 7.05 -0.47 -3.76
CA THR A 29 7.33 -1.89 -4.00
C THR A 29 6.07 -2.63 -4.43
N TYR A 30 4.94 -2.30 -3.80
CA TYR A 30 3.65 -2.95 -4.08
C TYR A 30 2.99 -2.39 -5.34
N HIS A 31 3.15 -1.09 -5.64
CA HIS A 31 2.76 -0.53 -6.94
C HIS A 31 3.46 -1.22 -8.10
N HIS A 32 4.77 -1.43 -7.96
CA HIS A 32 5.55 -2.12 -8.97
C HIS A 32 5.17 -3.60 -9.07
N ALA A 33 4.93 -4.27 -7.94
CA ALA A 33 4.48 -5.66 -7.92
C ALA A 33 3.13 -5.84 -8.63
N ASP A 34 2.13 -4.99 -8.37
CA ASP A 34 0.83 -5.03 -9.04
C ASP A 34 0.97 -4.80 -10.55
N PHE A 35 1.83 -3.87 -10.98
CA PHE A 35 2.14 -3.68 -12.39
C PHE A 35 2.69 -4.96 -13.05
N LEU A 36 3.68 -5.61 -12.43
CA LEU A 36 4.26 -6.85 -12.95
C LEU A 36 3.24 -7.99 -12.98
N LEU A 37 2.43 -8.12 -11.92
CA LEU A 37 1.35 -9.11 -11.86
C LEU A 37 0.33 -8.88 -12.97
N SER A 38 -0.10 -7.63 -13.16
CA SER A 38 -1.07 -7.26 -14.19
C SER A 38 -0.53 -7.50 -15.61
N GLN A 39 0.76 -7.28 -15.83
CA GLN A 39 1.41 -7.62 -17.10
C GLN A 39 1.41 -9.14 -17.33
N GLN A 40 1.79 -9.91 -16.31
CA GLN A 40 1.82 -11.37 -16.38
C GLN A 40 0.42 -11.97 -16.58
N ALA A 41 -0.59 -11.43 -15.90
CA ALA A 41 -1.99 -11.83 -16.04
C ALA A 41 -2.47 -11.66 -17.49
N LYS A 42 -2.18 -10.51 -18.11
CA LYS A 42 -2.51 -10.27 -19.53
C LYS A 42 -1.85 -11.28 -20.46
N LEU A 43 -0.59 -11.65 -20.21
CA LEU A 43 0.10 -12.69 -21.00
C LEU A 43 -0.55 -14.07 -20.86
N MET A 44 -1.23 -14.32 -19.74
CA MET A 44 -1.98 -15.55 -19.49
C MET A 44 -3.44 -15.49 -19.98
N GLY A 45 -3.86 -14.38 -20.61
CA GLY A 45 -5.25 -14.18 -21.03
C GLY A 45 -6.21 -13.85 -19.88
N VAL A 46 -5.69 -13.40 -18.74
CA VAL A 46 -6.48 -12.89 -17.61
C VAL A 46 -6.60 -11.38 -17.75
N ASP A 47 -7.82 -10.91 -17.98
CA ASP A 47 -8.08 -9.49 -18.27
C ASP A 47 -7.81 -8.58 -17.07
N HIS A 48 -8.18 -9.03 -15.86
CA HIS A 48 -8.10 -8.22 -14.64
C HIS A 48 -7.85 -9.06 -13.39
N ILE A 49 -6.94 -8.58 -12.52
CA ILE A 49 -6.65 -9.19 -11.23
C ILE A 49 -7.62 -8.64 -10.19
N LYS A 50 -8.43 -9.52 -9.58
CA LYS A 50 -9.35 -9.10 -8.51
C LYS A 50 -8.63 -8.88 -7.19
N THR A 51 -7.89 -9.89 -6.74
CA THR A 51 -7.30 -9.91 -5.39
C THR A 51 -5.82 -10.23 -5.48
N ILE A 52 -4.99 -9.45 -4.78
CA ILE A 52 -3.59 -9.80 -4.51
C ILE A 52 -3.51 -10.37 -3.09
N TYR A 53 -2.95 -11.57 -2.94
CA TYR A 53 -2.68 -12.16 -1.63
C TYR A 53 -1.21 -12.00 -1.25
N CYS A 54 -0.92 -11.14 -0.29
CA CYS A 54 0.41 -10.91 0.25
C CYS A 54 0.70 -11.91 1.37
N ILE A 55 1.43 -12.98 1.04
CA ILE A 55 1.85 -14.02 1.99
C ILE A 55 3.25 -13.70 2.52
N GLY A 56 3.40 -13.63 3.85
CA GLY A 56 4.70 -13.35 4.48
C GLY A 56 4.73 -13.66 5.97
N ASP A 57 5.92 -13.64 6.56
CA ASP A 57 6.19 -14.06 7.94
C ASP A 57 6.53 -12.89 8.87
N ASN A 58 6.62 -11.67 8.35
CA ASN A 58 6.95 -10.49 9.14
C ASN A 58 5.80 -9.46 9.13
N PRO A 59 5.13 -9.23 10.28
CA PRO A 59 4.08 -8.23 10.42
C PRO A 59 4.49 -6.79 10.04
N GLU A 60 5.73 -6.39 10.33
CA GLU A 60 6.20 -5.02 10.10
C GLU A 60 6.60 -4.75 8.64
N THR A 61 6.75 -5.80 7.81
CA THR A 61 7.17 -5.66 6.41
C THR A 61 6.15 -6.19 5.42
N ASP A 62 5.79 -7.47 5.54
CA ASP A 62 4.94 -8.14 4.56
C ASP A 62 3.48 -7.77 4.77
N ILE A 63 3.04 -7.85 6.03
CA ILE A 63 1.66 -7.55 6.40
C ILE A 63 1.41 -6.06 6.30
N TYR A 64 2.29 -5.25 6.89
CA TYR A 64 2.21 -3.80 6.78
C TYR A 64 2.14 -3.34 5.33
N GLY A 65 3.07 -3.80 4.49
CA GLY A 65 3.14 -3.34 3.10
C GLY A 65 1.91 -3.75 2.29
N GLY A 66 1.42 -5.00 2.46
CA GLY A 66 0.20 -5.45 1.80
C GLY A 66 -1.04 -4.66 2.25
N ASN A 67 -1.16 -4.38 3.54
CA ASN A 67 -2.26 -3.60 4.09
C ASN A 67 -2.20 -2.12 3.68
N LEU A 68 -1.01 -1.53 3.65
CA LEU A 68 -0.77 -0.18 3.15
C LEU A 68 -1.25 -0.07 1.70
N TYR A 69 -0.87 -1.04 0.86
CA TYR A 69 -1.30 -1.07 -0.53
C TYR A 69 -2.82 -1.27 -0.69
N ASN A 70 -3.43 -2.13 0.14
CA ASN A 70 -4.90 -2.29 0.13
C ASN A 70 -5.62 -0.98 0.47
N ARG A 71 -5.12 -0.22 1.44
CA ARG A 71 -5.65 1.10 1.80
C ARG A 71 -5.58 2.07 0.63
N TYR A 72 -4.47 2.07 -0.11
CA TYR A 72 -4.34 2.82 -1.37
C TYR A 72 -5.42 2.39 -2.39
N LEU A 73 -5.58 1.07 -2.63
CA LEU A 73 -6.56 0.55 -3.58
C LEU A 73 -8.00 0.97 -3.22
N GLN A 74 -8.35 0.94 -1.94
CA GLN A 74 -9.66 1.41 -1.43
C GLN A 74 -9.87 2.90 -1.68
N ARG A 75 -8.89 3.75 -1.32
CA ARG A 75 -8.97 5.20 -1.55
C ARG A 75 -9.15 5.54 -3.03
N ARG A 76 -8.39 4.85 -3.91
CA ARG A 76 -8.50 5.02 -5.36
C ARG A 76 -9.90 4.69 -5.88
N LYS A 77 -10.55 3.64 -5.35
CA LYS A 77 -11.95 3.31 -5.69
C LYS A 77 -12.92 4.41 -5.29
N HIS A 78 -12.79 4.95 -4.07
CA HIS A 78 -13.65 6.04 -3.59
C HIS A 78 -13.50 7.30 -4.46
N LEU A 79 -12.27 7.68 -4.80
CA LEU A 79 -11.98 8.82 -5.69
C LEU A 79 -12.58 8.63 -7.10
N ASN A 80 -12.49 7.42 -7.65
CA ASN A 80 -13.08 7.11 -8.95
C ASN A 80 -14.62 7.09 -8.90
N GLY A 81 -15.21 6.64 -7.79
CA GLY A 81 -16.66 6.71 -7.55
C GLY A 81 -17.18 8.14 -7.50
N HIS A 82 -16.51 9.02 -6.75
CA HIS A 82 -16.88 10.44 -6.68
C HIS A 82 -16.71 11.20 -8.01
N LYS A 83 -15.71 10.84 -8.83
CA LYS A 83 -15.57 11.41 -10.18
C LYS A 83 -16.71 10.99 -11.11
N GLN A 84 -17.25 9.78 -10.97
CA GLN A 84 -18.42 9.33 -11.75
C GLN A 84 -19.70 10.04 -11.31
N ASP A 85 -19.94 10.19 -10.00
CA ASP A 85 -21.13 10.90 -9.48
C ASP A 85 -21.13 12.39 -9.88
N LYS A 86 -19.97 13.06 -9.84
CA LYS A 86 -19.86 14.45 -10.30
C LYS A 86 -20.10 14.58 -11.82
N LYS A 87 -19.61 13.64 -12.63
CA LYS A 87 -19.81 13.63 -14.09
C LYS A 87 -21.27 13.38 -14.48
N VAL A 88 -21.97 12.51 -13.74
CA VAL A 88 -23.42 12.26 -13.91
C VAL A 88 -24.24 13.50 -13.53
N ARG A 89 -23.88 14.18 -12.44
CA ARG A 89 -24.55 15.43 -12.02
C ARG A 89 -24.36 16.55 -13.05
N VAL A 90 -23.15 16.75 -13.57
CA VAL A 90 -22.88 17.77 -14.61
C VAL A 90 -23.65 17.46 -15.90
N ALA A 91 -23.71 16.20 -16.33
CA ALA A 91 -24.48 15.79 -17.51
C ALA A 91 -26.00 16.00 -17.32
N ALA A 92 -26.52 15.77 -16.11
CA ALA A 92 -27.94 16.00 -15.80
C ALA A 92 -28.29 17.50 -15.71
N THR A 93 -27.33 18.37 -15.38
CA THR A 93 -27.54 19.83 -15.27
C THR A 93 -27.32 20.59 -16.59
N THR A 94 -26.80 19.95 -17.65
CA THR A 94 -26.52 20.62 -18.95
C THR A 94 -27.79 21.02 -19.74
N LEU A 95 -29.00 20.81 -19.19
CA LEU A 95 -30.27 21.29 -19.77
C LEU A 95 -30.69 22.70 -19.29
N LYS A 96 -29.85 23.42 -18.54
CA LYS A 96 -30.10 24.83 -18.22
C LYS A 96 -28.81 25.63 -18.26
N ALA A 97 -28.59 26.35 -19.35
CA ALA A 97 -27.62 27.43 -19.41
C ALA A 97 -28.14 28.59 -18.54
N ASP A 98 -27.30 29.07 -17.61
CA ASP A 98 -26.73 30.43 -17.64
C ASP A 98 -26.03 30.75 -16.32
N ALA A 99 -24.79 31.25 -16.46
CA ALA A 99 -23.96 32.08 -15.57
C ALA A 99 -23.77 31.73 -14.07
N ASP A 100 -22.49 31.74 -13.71
CA ASP A 100 -21.92 32.08 -12.40
C ASP A 100 -22.16 31.13 -11.22
N PHE A 101 -21.25 30.16 -11.05
CA PHE A 101 -20.75 29.80 -9.71
C PHE A 101 -19.34 29.20 -9.83
N LEU A 102 -18.33 30.06 -9.62
CA LEU A 102 -16.98 29.63 -9.30
C LEU A 102 -16.95 29.30 -7.80
N ASP A 103 -17.14 28.03 -7.47
CA ASP A 103 -16.73 27.50 -6.17
C ASP A 103 -15.40 26.78 -6.35
N GLU A 104 -14.32 27.54 -6.18
CA GLU A 104 -13.04 27.01 -5.71
C GLU A 104 -13.18 26.66 -4.22
N GLU A 105 -13.92 25.61 -3.89
CA GLU A 105 -13.67 24.88 -2.65
C GLU A 105 -12.67 23.76 -2.98
N SER A 106 -11.39 24.11 -2.93
CA SER A 106 -10.34 23.11 -2.74
C SER A 106 -10.58 22.48 -1.38
N ASP A 107 -11.01 21.21 -1.40
CA ASP A 107 -11.24 20.36 -0.23
C ASP A 107 -9.92 20.18 0.55
N GLU A 108 -9.58 21.17 1.39
CA GLU A 108 -8.37 21.22 2.20
C GLU A 108 -8.29 20.04 3.19
N GLY A 109 -9.41 19.37 3.49
CA GLY A 109 -9.46 18.20 4.37
C GLY A 109 -8.79 16.95 3.79
N ASP A 110 -8.82 16.77 2.45
CA ASP A 110 -8.24 15.59 1.79
C ASP A 110 -6.70 15.71 1.63
N LEU A 111 -6.18 16.94 1.65
CA LEU A 111 -4.74 17.21 1.60
C LEU A 111 -4.05 16.94 2.95
N GLU A 112 -4.73 17.16 4.08
CA GLU A 112 -4.19 16.89 5.42
C GLU A 112 -4.03 15.38 5.70
N ASP A 113 -5.03 14.57 5.32
CA ASP A 113 -4.94 13.11 5.44
C ASP A 113 -3.87 12.53 4.50
N THR A 114 -3.61 13.20 3.38
CA THR A 114 -2.49 12.86 2.50
C THR A 114 -1.15 13.25 3.15
N GLN A 115 -1.06 14.38 3.84
CA GLN A 115 0.14 14.86 4.55
C GLN A 115 0.49 14.05 5.80
N MET A 116 -0.49 13.51 6.54
CA MET A 116 -0.23 12.78 7.79
C MET A 116 0.47 11.42 7.59
N PHE A 117 0.27 10.76 6.44
CA PHE A 117 0.93 9.49 6.11
C PHE A 117 2.19 9.67 5.22
N GLN A 118 2.49 10.92 4.83
CA GLN A 118 3.62 11.34 3.96
C GLN A 118 4.87 11.76 4.74
N ARG A 119 5.36 10.90 5.64
CA ARG A 119 6.76 11.00 6.09
C ARG A 119 7.71 10.07 5.35
N ASP A 120 7.21 9.31 4.38
CA ASP A 120 8.06 8.87 3.29
C ASP A 120 8.63 10.12 2.61
N SER A 121 9.97 10.22 2.55
CA SER A 121 10.68 11.34 1.93
C SER A 121 9.96 11.74 0.64
N GLY A 122 9.60 13.02 0.44
CA GLY A 122 8.77 13.46 -0.70
C GLY A 122 9.24 13.00 -2.10
N ALA A 123 10.46 12.47 -2.19
CA ALA A 123 10.96 11.73 -3.32
C ALA A 123 10.19 10.42 -3.63
N ASN A 124 9.79 9.60 -2.64
CA ASN A 124 8.98 8.39 -2.87
C ASN A 124 7.64 8.74 -3.54
N LEU A 125 7.01 9.86 -3.14
CA LEU A 125 5.76 10.34 -3.76
C LEU A 125 5.95 10.67 -5.24
N HIS A 126 7.07 11.33 -5.60
CA HIS A 126 7.39 11.62 -6.99
C HIS A 126 7.59 10.34 -7.81
N VAL A 127 8.26 9.33 -7.25
CA VAL A 127 8.45 8.05 -7.94
C VAL A 127 7.11 7.31 -8.09
N ILE A 128 6.25 7.30 -7.07
CA ILE A 128 4.92 6.67 -7.16
C ILE A 128 4.10 7.34 -8.27
N ARG A 129 4.04 8.68 -8.30
CA ARG A 129 3.31 9.41 -9.36
C ARG A 129 3.85 9.10 -10.75
N SER A 130 5.17 9.09 -10.90
CA SER A 130 5.81 8.71 -12.18
C SER A 130 5.43 7.28 -12.59
N LEU A 131 5.42 6.32 -11.66
CA LEU A 131 4.96 4.96 -11.95
C LEU A 131 3.46 4.91 -12.28
N GLU A 132 2.62 5.71 -11.63
CA GLU A 132 1.20 5.78 -11.95
C GLU A 132 0.95 6.33 -13.37
N GLU A 133 1.74 7.33 -13.79
CA GLU A 133 1.72 7.88 -15.15
C GLU A 133 2.21 6.84 -16.18
N ASP A 134 3.32 6.14 -15.89
CA ASP A 134 3.86 5.10 -16.77
C ASP A 134 2.93 3.88 -16.89
N THR A 135 2.13 3.62 -15.86
CA THR A 135 1.17 2.50 -15.81
C THR A 135 -0.26 2.92 -16.16
N LEU A 136 -0.44 4.13 -16.68
CA LEU A 136 -1.74 4.68 -17.08
C LEU A 136 -2.39 3.78 -18.14
N GLY A 137 -3.61 3.31 -17.86
CA GLY A 137 -4.36 2.39 -18.72
C GLY A 137 -4.21 0.91 -18.36
N MET A 138 -3.44 0.56 -17.34
CA MET A 138 -3.51 -0.76 -16.72
C MET A 138 -4.48 -0.75 -15.54
N GLU A 139 -5.39 -1.71 -15.52
CA GLU A 139 -6.25 -1.92 -14.35
C GLU A 139 -5.40 -2.48 -13.21
N LYS A 140 -5.34 -1.74 -12.10
CA LYS A 140 -4.73 -2.19 -10.84
C LYS A 140 -5.71 -3.10 -10.11
N ALA A 141 -5.19 -4.02 -9.30
CA ALA A 141 -6.01 -4.96 -8.55
C ALA A 141 -7.18 -4.31 -7.77
N SER A 142 -8.26 -5.07 -7.58
CA SER A 142 -9.42 -4.56 -6.82
C SER A 142 -9.12 -4.49 -5.33
N CYS A 143 -8.43 -5.46 -4.75
CA CYS A 143 -8.04 -5.42 -3.34
C CYS A 143 -6.74 -6.18 -3.12
N CYS A 144 -6.17 -5.99 -1.93
CA CYS A 144 -5.00 -6.68 -1.46
C CYS A 144 -5.27 -7.23 -0.06
N GLU A 145 -4.99 -8.51 0.16
CA GLU A 145 -5.19 -9.18 1.45
C GLU A 145 -3.86 -9.74 1.97
N SER A 146 -3.59 -9.55 3.26
CA SER A 146 -2.38 -10.03 3.91
C SER A 146 -2.61 -11.36 4.65
N ILE A 147 -1.73 -12.32 4.42
CA ILE A 147 -1.74 -13.63 5.07
C ILE A 147 -0.41 -13.80 5.81
N LEU A 148 -0.47 -13.83 7.15
CA LEU A 148 0.69 -14.08 7.99
C LEU A 148 0.93 -15.59 8.12
N VAL A 149 2.12 -16.03 7.73
CA VAL A 149 2.56 -17.41 7.92
C VAL A 149 3.41 -17.52 9.18
N CYS A 150 3.21 -18.57 9.97
CA CYS A 150 3.99 -18.84 11.18
C CYS A 150 5.30 -19.61 10.91
N THR A 151 5.79 -19.59 9.66
CA THR A 151 7.07 -20.16 9.26
C THR A 151 8.10 -19.05 9.11
N GLY A 152 8.98 -18.86 10.10
CA GLY A 152 10.11 -17.93 9.99
C GLY A 152 10.28 -17.04 11.20
N VAL A 153 10.29 -15.72 10.96
CA VAL A 153 10.45 -14.66 11.96
C VAL A 153 9.30 -14.68 12.95
N PHE A 154 8.07 -14.81 12.47
CA PHE A 154 6.89 -14.99 13.32
C PHE A 154 6.71 -16.45 13.74
N LYS A 155 6.54 -16.67 15.04
CA LYS A 155 6.25 -17.99 15.64
C LYS A 155 5.03 -17.90 16.54
N THR A 156 4.12 -18.87 16.42
CA THR A 156 2.85 -18.92 17.16
C THR A 156 3.03 -18.95 18.68
N THR A 157 4.17 -19.43 19.17
CA THR A 157 4.52 -19.48 20.61
C THR A 157 4.86 -18.12 21.22
N THR A 158 5.19 -17.12 20.40
CA THR A 158 5.26 -15.71 20.81
C THR A 158 3.89 -15.08 20.64
N ASN A 159 3.01 -15.46 21.58
CA ASN A 159 1.70 -14.87 21.90
C ASN A 159 1.25 -13.66 21.06
N PHE A 160 0.05 -13.81 20.47
CA PHE A 160 -0.90 -12.80 19.98
C PHE A 160 -0.95 -11.47 20.78
N VAL A 161 -0.50 -11.50 22.04
CA VAL A 161 -0.29 -10.35 22.96
C VAL A 161 0.69 -9.29 22.42
N SER A 162 1.54 -9.61 21.44
CA SER A 162 2.44 -8.64 20.79
C SER A 162 1.78 -7.75 19.73
N PHE A 163 0.62 -8.11 19.17
CA PHE A 163 -0.06 -7.23 18.21
C PHE A 163 -0.59 -5.95 18.88
N ALA A 164 -0.95 -6.03 20.16
CA ALA A 164 -1.41 -4.89 20.97
C ALA A 164 -0.28 -4.24 21.79
N SER A 165 0.79 -4.97 22.09
CA SER A 165 1.90 -4.44 22.90
C SER A 165 2.92 -3.75 22.02
N ASN A 166 2.64 -2.50 21.67
CA ASN A 166 3.47 -1.30 21.41
C ASN A 166 5.03 -1.36 21.40
N ARG A 167 5.65 -2.51 21.14
CA ARG A 167 7.09 -2.63 20.92
C ARG A 167 7.30 -2.53 19.42
N MET A 168 7.15 -1.31 18.91
CA MET A 168 7.72 -0.95 17.61
C MET A 168 9.18 -1.42 17.64
N SER A 169 9.55 -2.34 16.76
CA SER A 169 10.95 -2.74 16.66
C SER A 169 11.78 -1.47 16.43
N SER A 170 12.81 -1.26 17.24
CA SER A 170 13.69 -0.08 17.18
C SER A 170 14.60 -0.06 15.94
N HIS A 171 14.25 -0.86 14.92
CA HIS A 171 14.98 -1.09 13.68
C HIS A 171 14.27 -0.54 12.46
N ASN A 172 13.12 0.13 12.64
CA ASN A 172 12.45 0.83 11.54
C ASN A 172 13.33 1.97 11.02
N HIS A 173 13.26 2.20 9.71
CA HIS A 173 13.94 3.34 9.10
C HIS A 173 13.42 4.63 9.74
N ARG A 174 14.31 5.64 9.95
CA ARG A 174 13.94 6.87 10.67
C ARG A 174 12.72 7.57 10.07
N ASP A 175 12.61 7.49 8.74
CA ASP A 175 11.57 8.17 7.95
C ASP A 175 10.29 7.33 7.86
N PHE A 176 10.31 6.09 8.35
CA PHE A 176 9.16 5.19 8.31
C PHE A 176 8.48 5.13 9.68
N VAL A 177 7.39 5.88 9.83
CA VAL A 177 6.53 5.82 11.01
C VAL A 177 5.45 4.76 10.76
N ILE A 178 5.56 3.63 11.47
CA ILE A 178 4.61 2.52 11.35
C ILE A 178 3.28 2.91 12.02
N ASP A 179 2.20 2.90 11.25
CA ASP A 179 0.82 2.84 11.75
C ASP A 179 0.55 1.42 12.31
N PRO A 180 0.37 1.25 13.64
CA PRO A 180 0.18 -0.08 14.22
C PRO A 180 -1.02 -0.83 13.65
N THR A 181 -2.06 -0.11 13.20
CA THR A 181 -3.27 -0.73 12.64
C THR A 181 -2.98 -1.54 11.37
N LEU A 182 -1.93 -1.16 10.63
CA LEU A 182 -1.52 -1.85 9.40
C LEU A 182 -0.71 -3.12 9.64
N THR A 183 -0.26 -3.39 10.87
CA THR A 183 0.48 -4.62 11.17
C THR A 183 -0.44 -5.84 11.37
N THR A 184 -1.76 -5.62 11.50
CA THR A 184 -2.73 -6.70 11.73
C THR A 184 -3.03 -7.44 10.43
N PRO A 185 -2.77 -8.77 10.32
CA PRO A 185 -3.03 -9.51 9.10
C PRO A 185 -4.52 -9.79 8.89
N ASN A 186 -4.95 -10.01 7.64
CA ASN A 186 -6.30 -10.50 7.35
C ASN A 186 -6.48 -11.97 7.78
N HIS A 187 -5.45 -12.79 7.59
CA HIS A 187 -5.46 -14.21 7.96
C HIS A 187 -4.14 -14.61 8.59
N VAL A 188 -4.18 -15.62 9.47
CA VAL A 188 -2.99 -16.22 10.08
C VAL A 188 -3.04 -17.72 9.86
N VAL A 189 -1.97 -18.28 9.30
CA VAL A 189 -1.88 -19.70 8.95
C VAL A 189 -0.52 -20.27 9.37
N PRO A 190 -0.41 -21.58 9.63
CA PRO A 190 0.81 -22.13 10.19
C PRO A 190 2.01 -22.09 9.22
N ASN A 191 1.78 -22.15 7.90
CA ASN A 191 2.83 -22.20 6.89
C ASN A 191 2.30 -21.78 5.50
N VAL A 192 3.22 -21.66 4.54
CA VAL A 192 2.90 -21.26 3.15
C VAL A 192 1.95 -22.25 2.46
N LEU A 193 2.06 -23.55 2.72
CA LEU A 193 1.16 -24.54 2.10
C LEU A 193 -0.30 -24.29 2.51
N GLU A 194 -0.54 -24.05 3.80
CA GLU A 194 -1.89 -23.72 4.29
C GLU A 194 -2.37 -22.34 3.79
N ALA A 195 -1.45 -21.38 3.60
CA ALA A 195 -1.78 -20.09 2.96
C ALA A 195 -2.32 -20.30 1.53
N VAL A 196 -1.65 -21.14 0.74
CA VAL A 196 -2.06 -21.43 -0.63
C VAL A 196 -3.41 -22.15 -0.64
N LYS A 197 -3.61 -23.16 0.21
CA LYS A 197 -4.91 -23.84 0.32
C LYS A 197 -6.05 -22.87 0.66
N LEU A 198 -5.82 -21.96 1.60
CA LEU A 198 -6.80 -20.92 1.96
C LEU A 198 -7.16 -20.05 0.76
N VAL A 199 -6.18 -19.65 -0.06
CA VAL A 199 -6.44 -18.87 -1.28
C VAL A 199 -7.31 -19.64 -2.27
N PHE A 200 -7.00 -20.92 -2.50
CA PHE A 200 -7.81 -21.78 -3.39
C PHE A 200 -9.24 -21.94 -2.90
N GLU A 201 -9.44 -22.11 -1.59
CA GLU A 201 -10.77 -22.18 -0.98
C GLU A 201 -11.54 -20.87 -1.16
N LYS A 202 -10.91 -19.72 -0.90
CA LYS A 202 -11.53 -18.39 -1.03
C LYS A 202 -11.94 -18.04 -2.47
N GLU A 203 -11.17 -18.50 -3.44
CA GLU A 203 -11.41 -18.25 -4.87
C GLU A 203 -12.23 -19.38 -5.53
N GLU A 204 -12.82 -20.29 -4.73
CA GLU A 204 -13.70 -21.38 -5.19
C GLU A 204 -13.03 -22.36 -6.18
N PHE A 205 -11.71 -22.52 -6.12
CA PHE A 205 -10.94 -23.44 -6.98
C PHE A 205 -10.86 -24.87 -6.44
N SER A 206 -11.89 -25.33 -5.73
CA SER A 206 -11.95 -26.66 -5.08
C SER A 206 -12.46 -27.77 -6.00
#